data_AF-E2ATL0-F1
#
_entry.id   AF-E2ATL0-F1
#
_cell.length_a   1.000
_cell.length_b   1.000
_cell.length_c   1.000
_cell.angle_alpha   90.00
_cell.angle_beta   90.00
_cell.angle_gamma   90.00
#
_symmetry.space_group_name_H-M   'P 1'
#
loop_
_entity.id
_entity.type
_entity.pdbx_description
1 polymer ?
#
loop_
_entity_poly.entity_id
_entity_poly.type
_entity_poly.pdbx_seq_one_letter_code
_entity_poly.pdbx_strand_id
1 'polypeptide(L)'
;MRPFAIVLALFPWLMIVDCVSIGRFCDPETGDDFQRAHVGLIISPIMSIKMIREIEIYWNHVKYRPGDTIALYTSEPTSDLEPIYTLIPNAPSGIERTGVQATFVPTSSLMFVQQCLQYYVAWLRNGTIRLTNCLQTHPQWMAERRNSLGLLSMSRIFLPGTHDSASYAIHEQANSENIVEKFVITQDVDVLAQLIYGVRYLDIRVGHYPNTNSIWWANHGVFKSVPMQNVVNQVKTFLDNTNEIVIFDIQEFPVGNFP
;
A
#
# COMPACT_ATOMS: atom_id res chain seq x y z
N MET A 1 -10.07 -80.18 21.97
CA MET A 1 -11.32 -79.56 21.49
C MET A 1 -11.60 -78.38 22.40
N ARG A 2 -11.32 -77.15 21.93
CA ARG A 2 -11.52 -75.89 22.68
C ARG A 2 -12.80 -75.22 22.16
N PRO A 3 -13.64 -74.64 23.03
CA PRO A 3 -14.94 -74.12 22.65
C PRO A 3 -14.84 -72.69 22.10
N PHE A 4 -15.87 -72.32 21.34
CA PHE A 4 -16.14 -71.01 20.75
C PHE A 4 -16.21 -69.89 21.79
N ALA A 5 -15.60 -68.75 21.48
CA ALA A 5 -15.94 -67.46 22.06
C ALA A 5 -16.17 -66.46 20.91
N ILE A 6 -17.38 -65.91 20.87
CA ILE A 6 -17.80 -64.85 19.95
C ILE A 6 -17.18 -63.54 20.45
N VAL A 7 -16.38 -62.88 19.61
CA VAL A 7 -15.85 -61.54 19.89
C VAL A 7 -16.54 -60.56 18.96
N LEU A 8 -17.42 -59.73 19.52
CA LEU A 8 -17.97 -58.56 18.85
C LEU A 8 -16.84 -57.57 18.56
N ALA A 9 -16.66 -57.23 17.29
CA ALA A 9 -15.74 -56.20 16.84
C ALA A 9 -16.29 -54.80 17.20
N LEU A 10 -15.73 -54.20 18.25
CA LEU A 10 -15.84 -52.76 18.50
C LEU A 10 -14.75 -52.07 17.69
N PHE A 11 -15.14 -51.38 16.61
CA PHE A 11 -14.27 -50.44 15.90
C PHE A 11 -13.95 -49.26 16.83
N PRO A 12 -12.69 -49.02 17.22
CA PRO A 12 -12.31 -47.73 17.75
C PRO A 12 -12.17 -46.77 16.56
N TRP A 13 -12.93 -45.68 16.58
CA TRP A 13 -12.67 -44.50 15.77
C TRP A 13 -11.26 -43.98 16.10
N LEU A 14 -10.28 -44.39 15.30
CA LEU A 14 -9.02 -43.67 15.18
C LEU A 14 -9.32 -42.40 14.39
N MET A 15 -9.62 -41.33 15.11
CA MET A 15 -9.44 -39.97 14.57
C MET A 15 -7.95 -39.83 14.29
N ILE A 16 -7.55 -40.10 13.05
CA ILE A 16 -6.27 -39.65 12.51
C ILE A 16 -6.39 -38.13 12.46
N VAL A 17 -5.92 -37.48 13.53
CA VAL A 17 -5.58 -36.07 13.48
C VAL A 17 -4.35 -36.00 12.58
N ASP A 18 -4.58 -35.81 11.29
CA ASP A 18 -3.55 -35.38 10.37
C ASP A 18 -3.07 -34.02 10.84
N CYS A 19 -2.04 -34.05 11.68
CA CYS A 19 -1.23 -32.91 12.06
C CYS A 19 -0.42 -32.53 10.81
N VAL A 20 -1.08 -31.87 9.85
CA VAL A 20 -0.40 -31.16 8.77
C VAL A 20 0.35 -30.01 9.43
N SER A 21 1.67 -30.06 9.33
CA SER A 21 2.62 -29.08 9.86
C SER A 21 2.22 -27.64 9.54
N ILE A 22 1.50 -26.99 10.45
CA ILE A 22 1.53 -25.55 10.66
C ILE A 22 2.54 -25.32 11.78
N GLY A 23 3.82 -25.49 11.45
CA GLY A 23 4.90 -25.04 12.30
C GLY A 23 4.90 -23.51 12.30
N ARG A 24 4.62 -22.94 13.48
CA ARG A 24 4.62 -21.51 13.88
C ARG A 24 3.32 -20.75 13.65
N PHE A 25 2.54 -20.59 14.71
CA PHE A 25 2.01 -19.27 15.12
C PHE A 25 1.53 -19.19 16.59
N CYS A 26 1.92 -20.13 17.45
CA CYS A 26 1.60 -20.08 18.89
C CYS A 26 2.84 -20.42 19.72
N ASP A 27 3.91 -19.62 19.58
CA ASP A 27 4.93 -19.59 20.63
C ASP A 27 4.35 -18.91 21.87
N PRO A 28 4.67 -19.39 23.09
CA PRO A 28 4.26 -18.73 24.33
C PRO A 28 4.82 -17.30 24.37
N GLU A 29 3.97 -16.33 24.70
CA GLU A 29 4.30 -14.90 24.72
C GLU A 29 5.26 -14.55 25.86
N THR A 30 6.55 -14.78 25.67
CA THR A 30 7.61 -14.26 26.55
C THR A 30 8.39 -13.11 25.90
N GLY A 31 7.86 -12.53 24.82
CA GLY A 31 8.49 -11.46 24.03
C GLY A 31 8.02 -10.06 24.40
N ASP A 32 8.83 -9.06 24.07
CA ASP A 32 8.52 -7.63 24.16
C ASP A 32 7.11 -7.33 23.62
N ASP A 33 6.34 -6.51 24.34
CA ASP A 33 4.93 -6.21 24.06
C ASP A 33 4.73 -5.72 22.62
N PHE A 34 5.76 -5.09 22.03
CA PHE A 34 5.73 -4.48 20.70
C PHE A 34 6.09 -5.42 19.55
N GLN A 35 6.46 -6.69 19.79
CA GLN A 35 6.89 -7.62 18.72
C GLN A 35 5.88 -7.82 17.60
N ARG A 36 4.57 -7.67 17.89
CA ARG A 36 3.47 -7.75 16.91
C ARG A 36 2.69 -6.45 16.79
N ALA A 37 3.24 -5.36 17.30
CA ALA A 37 2.64 -4.04 17.19
C ALA A 37 2.96 -3.42 15.83
N HIS A 38 1.99 -2.68 15.29
CA HIS A 38 2.13 -1.91 14.07
C HIS A 38 1.60 -0.50 14.32
N VAL A 39 2.34 0.47 13.79
CA VAL A 39 1.92 1.86 13.65
C VAL A 39 2.43 2.33 12.30
N GLY A 40 1.65 3.11 11.58
CA GLY A 40 2.02 3.58 10.26
C GLY A 40 1.24 4.80 9.82
N LEU A 41 1.68 5.35 8.69
CA LEU A 41 1.10 6.52 8.07
C LEU A 41 0.51 6.13 6.72
N ILE A 42 -0.67 6.67 6.41
CA ILE A 42 -1.23 6.68 5.06
C ILE A 42 -1.66 8.10 4.69
N ILE A 43 -1.81 8.33 3.39
CA ILE A 43 -2.30 9.60 2.86
C ILE A 43 -3.74 9.43 2.44
N SER A 44 -4.61 10.29 2.98
CA SER A 44 -6.04 10.29 2.65
C SER A 44 -6.24 10.65 1.18
N PRO A 45 -7.10 9.91 0.43
CA PRO A 45 -7.44 10.24 -0.94
C PRO A 45 -8.46 11.39 -1.03
N ILE A 46 -8.97 11.88 0.11
CA ILE A 46 -10.00 12.90 0.15
C ILE A 46 -9.41 14.27 -0.17
N MET A 47 -9.88 14.87 -1.26
CA MET A 47 -9.57 16.23 -1.66
C MET A 47 -10.69 17.20 -1.26
N SER A 48 -10.31 18.37 -0.75
CA SER A 48 -11.22 19.48 -0.51
C SER A 48 -10.53 20.81 -0.82
N ILE A 49 -11.32 21.89 -0.92
CA ILE A 49 -10.78 23.25 -1.09
C ILE A 49 -9.87 23.70 0.06
N LYS A 50 -9.91 23.03 1.22
CA LYS A 50 -9.13 23.41 2.41
C LYS A 50 -7.91 22.53 2.62
N MET A 51 -7.94 21.29 2.14
CA MET A 51 -6.95 20.28 2.47
C MET A 51 -6.94 19.16 1.43
N ILE A 52 -5.74 18.73 1.10
CA ILE A 52 -5.44 17.55 0.29
C ILE A 52 -4.34 16.75 0.99
N ARG A 53 -4.22 15.45 0.69
CA ARG A 53 -3.16 14.59 1.25
C ARG A 53 -3.06 14.68 2.77
N GLU A 54 -4.21 14.62 3.44
CA GLU A 54 -4.23 14.58 4.89
C GLU A 54 -3.54 13.30 5.38
N ILE A 55 -2.65 13.44 6.35
CA ILE A 55 -1.97 12.30 6.97
C ILE A 55 -2.96 11.61 7.91
N GLU A 56 -3.09 10.30 7.75
CA GLU A 56 -3.83 9.44 8.67
C GLU A 56 -2.87 8.48 9.36
N ILE A 57 -3.03 8.34 10.67
CA ILE A 57 -2.25 7.40 11.48
C ILE A 57 -3.11 6.15 11.68
N TYR A 58 -2.57 4.99 11.33
CA TYR A 58 -3.20 3.71 11.63
C TYR A 58 -2.34 2.90 12.58
N TRP A 59 -3.00 2.05 13.37
CA TRP A 59 -2.30 1.19 14.31
C TRP A 59 -2.99 -0.14 14.57
N ASN A 60 -2.19 -1.09 15.05
CA ASN A 60 -2.62 -2.37 15.61
C ASN A 60 -1.65 -2.82 16.70
N HIS A 61 -2.09 -2.83 17.95
CA HIS A 61 -1.33 -3.28 19.10
C HIS A 61 -2.28 -3.84 20.18
N VAL A 62 -2.46 -5.17 20.18
CA VAL A 62 -3.35 -5.89 21.11
C VAL A 62 -2.96 -5.68 22.58
N LYS A 63 -1.69 -5.42 22.86
CA LYS A 63 -1.14 -5.22 24.21
C LYS A 63 -0.92 -3.75 24.57
N TYR A 64 -1.66 -2.84 23.94
CA TYR A 64 -1.60 -1.41 24.28
C TYR A 64 -2.01 -1.19 25.74
N ARG A 65 -1.45 -0.15 26.36
CA ARG A 65 -1.74 0.21 27.75
C ARG A 65 -2.41 1.58 27.83
N PRO A 66 -3.33 1.80 28.78
CA PRO A 66 -3.82 3.14 29.06
C PRO A 66 -2.67 4.11 29.33
N GLY A 67 -2.68 5.26 28.66
CA GLY A 67 -1.62 6.27 28.74
C GLY A 67 -0.48 6.10 27.73
N ASP A 68 -0.49 5.03 26.93
CA ASP A 68 0.31 4.99 25.70
C ASP A 68 -0.11 6.16 24.77
N THR A 69 0.83 6.67 23.98
CA THR A 69 0.55 7.72 23.00
C THR A 69 1.12 7.36 21.64
N ILE A 70 0.49 7.85 20.58
CA ILE A 70 1.03 7.81 19.22
C ILE A 70 1.27 9.23 18.76
N ALA A 71 2.45 9.50 18.23
CA ALA A 71 2.89 10.84 17.92
C ALA A 71 3.46 10.92 16.49
N LEU A 72 3.14 12.01 15.79
CA LEU A 72 3.56 12.33 14.43
C LEU A 72 4.69 13.36 14.45
N TYR A 73 5.69 13.17 13.60
CA TYR A 73 6.88 14.00 13.51
C TYR A 73 7.19 14.34 12.04
N THR A 74 7.94 15.41 11.83
CA THR A 74 8.45 15.86 10.51
C THR A 74 9.89 15.41 10.22
N SER A 75 10.48 14.61 11.12
CA SER A 75 11.77 13.96 10.98
C SER A 75 11.83 12.75 11.92
N GLU A 76 12.94 12.00 11.87
CA GLU A 76 13.13 10.83 12.71
C GLU A 76 12.91 11.17 14.21
N PRO A 77 12.03 10.44 14.93
CA PRO A 77 11.67 10.79 16.30
C PRO A 77 12.84 10.60 17.27
N THR A 78 13.13 11.63 18.07
CA THR A 78 14.08 11.59 19.18
C THR A 78 13.39 12.01 20.48
N SER A 79 14.04 11.79 21.63
CA SER A 79 13.45 12.15 22.94
C SER A 79 13.16 13.64 23.11
N ASP A 80 13.90 14.49 22.38
CA ASP A 80 13.89 15.95 22.55
C ASP A 80 13.08 16.66 21.46
N LEU A 81 12.57 15.90 20.47
CA LEU A 81 11.80 16.44 19.38
C LEU A 81 10.32 16.48 19.76
N GLU A 82 9.71 17.66 19.65
CA GLU A 82 8.28 17.83 19.88
C GLU A 82 7.46 17.30 18.69
N PRO A 83 6.39 16.52 18.93
CA PRO A 83 5.54 16.02 17.87
C PRO A 83 4.60 17.11 17.33
N ILE A 84 4.28 17.02 16.04
CA ILE A 84 3.33 17.93 15.39
C ILE A 84 1.86 17.52 15.59
N TYR A 85 1.64 16.26 15.99
CA TYR A 85 0.33 15.74 16.35
C TYR A 85 0.49 14.57 17.33
N THR A 86 -0.41 14.42 18.29
CA THR A 86 -0.41 13.30 19.24
C THR A 86 -1.83 12.82 19.47
N LEU A 87 -2.01 11.51 19.59
CA LEU A 87 -3.27 10.88 19.96
C LEU A 87 -3.05 9.81 21.04
N ILE A 88 -4.11 9.51 21.79
CA ILE A 88 -4.15 8.40 22.75
C ILE A 88 -4.98 7.29 22.14
N PRO A 89 -4.41 6.10 21.85
CA PRO A 89 -5.15 5.00 21.27
C PRO A 89 -6.23 4.52 22.25
N ASN A 90 -7.48 4.52 21.79
CA ASN A 90 -8.65 4.10 22.57
C ASN A 90 -9.03 2.63 22.35
N ALA A 91 -8.43 1.98 21.36
CA ALA A 91 -8.69 0.60 20.97
C ALA A 91 -7.38 -0.09 20.52
N PRO A 92 -7.33 -1.44 20.52
CA PRO A 92 -6.20 -2.20 20.01
C PRO A 92 -5.79 -1.81 18.59
N SER A 93 -6.75 -1.45 17.75
CA SER A 93 -6.52 -1.04 16.37
C SER A 93 -7.42 0.13 16.02
N GLY A 94 -6.95 1.00 15.14
CA GLY A 94 -7.71 2.15 14.69
C GLY A 94 -7.00 2.89 13.58
N ILE A 95 -7.71 3.91 13.08
CA ILE A 95 -7.19 4.90 12.16
C ILE A 95 -7.70 6.28 12.58
N GLU A 96 -6.86 7.29 12.53
CA GLU A 96 -7.18 8.65 12.95
C GLU A 96 -6.68 9.66 11.90
N ARG A 97 -7.56 10.60 11.54
CA ARG A 97 -7.24 11.75 10.68
C ARG A 97 -6.57 12.83 11.52
N THR A 98 -5.40 13.29 11.11
CA THR A 98 -4.56 14.17 11.94
C THR A 98 -4.87 15.66 11.77
N GLY A 99 -5.57 16.05 10.71
CA GLY A 99 -5.67 17.45 10.28
C GLY A 99 -4.36 18.03 9.73
N VAL A 100 -3.32 17.20 9.54
CA VAL A 100 -2.03 17.62 9.00
C VAL A 100 -1.96 17.28 7.52
N GLN A 101 -1.71 18.29 6.69
CA GLN A 101 -1.50 18.10 5.25
C GLN A 101 -0.05 17.69 4.96
N ALA A 102 0.13 16.58 4.24
CA ALA A 102 1.44 16.14 3.79
C ALA A 102 1.99 17.04 2.66
N THR A 103 3.29 17.31 2.70
CA THR A 103 4.00 17.93 1.58
C THR A 103 4.03 16.99 0.37
N PHE A 104 3.70 17.54 -0.80
CA PHE A 104 3.83 16.81 -2.06
C PHE A 104 5.30 16.49 -2.36
N VAL A 105 5.59 15.25 -2.76
CA VAL A 105 6.93 14.81 -3.12
C VAL A 105 6.98 14.62 -4.64
N PRO A 106 7.71 15.47 -5.39
CA PRO A 106 7.87 15.31 -6.83
C PRO A 106 8.52 13.97 -7.18
N THR A 107 8.11 13.38 -8.30
CA THR A 107 8.67 12.12 -8.81
C THR A 107 10.19 12.16 -8.97
N SER A 108 10.76 13.33 -9.33
CA SER A 108 12.21 13.53 -9.46
C SER A 108 12.97 13.42 -8.14
N SER A 109 12.29 13.51 -7.00
CA SER A 109 12.86 13.37 -5.65
C SER A 109 12.69 11.95 -5.11
N LEU A 110 12.08 11.04 -5.86
CA LEU A 110 11.88 9.65 -5.46
C LEU A 110 13.04 8.78 -5.95
N MET A 111 13.47 7.85 -5.10
CA MET A 111 14.52 6.87 -5.43
C MET A 111 13.93 5.51 -5.79
N PHE A 112 14.69 4.73 -6.55
CA PHE A 112 14.36 3.33 -6.88
C PHE A 112 14.72 2.34 -5.76
N VAL A 113 15.04 2.83 -4.57
CA VAL A 113 15.24 2.06 -3.33
C VAL A 113 14.25 2.54 -2.28
N GLN A 114 13.97 1.71 -1.26
CA GLN A 114 13.13 2.12 -0.15
C GLN A 114 13.72 3.35 0.54
N GLN A 115 12.88 4.38 0.72
CA GLN A 115 13.25 5.60 1.43
C GLN A 115 12.12 6.05 2.37
N CYS A 116 12.48 6.50 3.58
CA CYS A 116 11.59 7.31 4.38
C CYS A 116 11.45 8.70 3.76
N LEU A 117 10.23 9.20 3.73
CA LEU A 117 9.89 10.57 3.37
C LEU A 117 9.92 11.46 4.63
N GLN A 118 9.29 12.63 4.55
CA GLN A 118 9.35 13.64 5.60
C GLN A 118 8.67 13.23 6.92
N TYR A 119 7.64 12.38 6.89
CA TYR A 119 6.80 12.14 8.06
C TYR A 119 7.12 10.83 8.76
N TYR A 120 7.19 10.90 10.09
CA TYR A 120 7.47 9.76 10.97
C TYR A 120 6.38 9.63 12.02
N VAL A 121 6.17 8.41 12.49
CA VAL A 121 5.24 8.11 13.57
C VAL A 121 5.93 7.27 14.62
N ALA A 122 5.68 7.58 15.89
CA ALA A 122 6.19 6.81 17.01
C ALA A 122 5.06 6.38 17.94
N TRP A 123 5.17 5.18 18.48
CA TRP A 123 4.41 4.74 19.64
C TRP A 123 5.25 4.93 20.89
N LEU A 124 4.73 5.67 21.86
CA LEU A 124 5.40 5.96 23.12
C LEU A 124 4.68 5.29 24.29
N ARG A 125 5.47 4.87 25.27
CA ARG A 125 4.99 4.37 26.56
C ARG A 125 5.77 5.06 27.66
N ASN A 126 5.07 5.75 28.56
CA ASN A 126 5.67 6.55 29.63
C ASN A 126 6.74 7.54 29.09
N GLY A 127 6.45 8.21 27.97
CA GLY A 127 7.35 9.17 27.32
C GLY A 127 8.55 8.53 26.59
N THR A 128 8.70 7.20 26.60
CA THR A 128 9.78 6.50 25.89
C THR A 128 9.28 5.97 24.56
N ILE A 129 10.01 6.22 23.46
CA ILE A 129 9.73 5.66 22.13
C ILE A 129 9.93 4.14 22.16
N ARG A 130 8.91 3.39 21.74
CA ARG A 130 8.91 1.91 21.73
C ARG A 130 8.88 1.32 20.33
N LEU A 131 8.24 2.01 19.40
CA LEU A 131 8.12 1.60 18.02
C LEU A 131 8.10 2.85 17.15
N THR A 132 8.81 2.83 16.03
CA THR A 132 8.80 3.91 15.04
C THR A 132 8.47 3.35 13.66
N ASN A 133 7.91 4.21 12.83
CA ASN A 133 7.74 3.98 11.41
C ASN A 133 7.80 5.33 10.68
N CYS A 134 7.86 5.31 9.36
CA CYS A 134 7.84 6.49 8.52
C CYS A 134 6.89 6.30 7.34
N LEU A 135 6.42 7.42 6.78
CA LEU A 135 5.84 7.41 5.45
C LEU A 135 6.97 7.10 4.47
N GLN A 136 6.85 6.05 3.68
CA GLN A 136 7.97 5.53 2.87
C GLN A 136 7.51 4.97 1.53
N THR A 137 8.45 4.89 0.60
CA THR A 137 8.27 4.23 -0.71
C THR A 137 8.63 2.75 -0.61
N HIS A 138 8.16 1.95 -1.57
CA HIS A 138 8.45 0.51 -1.65
C HIS A 138 8.76 0.08 -3.09
N PRO A 139 9.81 0.62 -3.73
CA PRO A 139 10.08 0.33 -5.15
C PRO A 139 10.61 -1.08 -5.42
N GLN A 140 11.07 -1.84 -4.41
CA GLN A 140 11.68 -3.18 -4.60
C GLN A 140 11.02 -4.27 -3.75
N TRP A 141 9.78 -4.07 -3.29
CA TRP A 141 9.17 -4.96 -2.30
C TRP A 141 9.00 -6.40 -2.78
N MET A 142 8.80 -6.64 -4.08
CA MET A 142 8.69 -8.01 -4.61
C MET A 142 10.05 -8.70 -4.59
N ALA A 143 11.11 -8.01 -5.03
CA ALA A 143 12.49 -8.51 -5.03
C ALA A 143 13.00 -8.78 -3.62
N GLU A 144 12.78 -7.86 -2.68
CA GLU A 144 13.17 -7.99 -1.27
C GLU A 144 12.47 -9.19 -0.60
N ARG A 145 11.24 -9.49 -1.02
CA ARG A 145 10.43 -10.60 -0.47
C ARG A 145 10.43 -11.83 -1.39
N ARG A 146 11.38 -11.93 -2.31
CA ARG A 146 11.45 -13.03 -3.29
C ARG A 146 11.44 -14.42 -2.65
N ASN A 147 12.05 -14.58 -1.47
CA ASN A 147 12.08 -15.87 -0.77
C ASN A 147 10.69 -16.37 -0.34
N SER A 148 9.76 -15.47 -0.03
CA SER A 148 8.39 -15.83 0.36
C SER A 148 7.41 -15.73 -0.81
N LEU A 149 7.60 -14.76 -1.71
CA LEU A 149 6.68 -14.50 -2.82
C LEU A 149 7.04 -15.27 -4.09
N GLY A 150 8.33 -15.50 -4.37
CA GLY A 150 8.79 -16.04 -5.66
C GLY A 150 8.39 -17.49 -5.94
N LEU A 151 7.91 -18.22 -4.94
CA LEU A 151 7.35 -19.57 -5.07
C LEU A 151 5.84 -19.58 -5.34
N LEU A 152 5.17 -18.42 -5.25
CA LEU A 152 3.75 -18.29 -5.46
C LEU A 152 3.45 -17.93 -6.92
N SER A 153 2.34 -18.44 -7.45
CA SER A 153 1.78 -17.90 -8.70
C SER A 153 1.27 -16.48 -8.47
N MET A 154 1.23 -15.67 -9.52
CA MET A 154 0.75 -14.28 -9.40
C MET A 154 -0.66 -14.18 -8.81
N SER A 155 -1.54 -15.14 -9.11
CA SER A 155 -2.90 -15.23 -8.55
C SER A 155 -2.97 -15.44 -7.04
N ARG A 156 -1.85 -15.77 -6.38
CA ARG A 156 -1.74 -15.99 -4.93
C ARG A 156 -1.00 -14.87 -4.21
N ILE A 157 -0.56 -13.85 -4.94
CA ILE A 157 0.15 -12.70 -4.41
C ILE A 157 -0.83 -11.54 -4.32
N PHE A 158 -0.86 -10.86 -3.18
CA PHE A 158 -1.56 -9.58 -3.09
C PHE A 158 -0.75 -8.52 -3.85
N LEU A 159 -1.34 -7.95 -4.89
CA LEU A 159 -0.73 -6.89 -5.70
C LEU A 159 -1.50 -5.59 -5.53
N PRO A 160 -0.86 -4.52 -5.03
CA PRO A 160 -1.45 -3.19 -5.08
C PRO A 160 -1.62 -2.74 -6.54
N GLY A 161 -2.80 -2.24 -6.87
CA GLY A 161 -3.14 -1.73 -8.20
C GLY A 161 -3.82 -0.37 -8.14
N THR A 162 -3.76 0.39 -9.24
CA THR A 162 -4.47 1.68 -9.39
C THR A 162 -5.47 1.59 -10.54
N HIS A 163 -6.66 2.18 -10.33
CA HIS A 163 -7.73 2.28 -11.32
C HIS A 163 -7.49 3.49 -12.23
N ASP A 164 -7.63 3.31 -13.55
CA ASP A 164 -7.33 4.35 -14.54
C ASP A 164 -5.97 5.04 -14.26
N SER A 165 -4.89 4.24 -14.13
CA SER A 165 -3.60 4.65 -13.55
C SER A 165 -2.97 5.87 -14.21
N ALA A 166 -3.26 6.09 -15.49
CA ALA A 166 -2.74 7.21 -16.27
C ALA A 166 -3.70 8.42 -16.32
N SER A 167 -4.78 8.41 -15.54
CA SER A 167 -5.68 9.54 -15.35
C SER A 167 -5.30 10.32 -14.09
N TYR A 168 -4.19 11.06 -14.18
CA TYR A 168 -3.63 11.80 -13.05
C TYR A 168 -3.62 13.32 -13.28
N ALA A 169 -3.83 14.06 -12.18
CA ALA A 169 -3.56 15.49 -12.11
C ALA A 169 -2.76 15.78 -10.84
N ILE A 170 -1.62 16.45 -11.01
CA ILE A 170 -0.71 16.73 -9.90
C ILE A 170 -1.07 18.11 -9.32
N HIS A 171 -1.71 18.10 -8.16
CA HIS A 171 -2.00 19.30 -7.38
C HIS A 171 -0.98 19.42 -6.25
N GLU A 172 -0.14 20.45 -6.23
CA GLU A 172 0.82 20.66 -5.11
C GLU A 172 0.16 21.27 -3.87
N GLN A 173 -0.94 21.99 -4.06
CA GLN A 173 -1.69 22.68 -3.01
C GLN A 173 -3.19 22.40 -3.15
N ALA A 174 -3.91 22.54 -2.03
CA ALA A 174 -5.36 22.43 -2.04
C ALA A 174 -5.97 23.48 -2.99
N ASN A 175 -6.81 23.02 -3.89
CA ASN A 175 -7.50 23.86 -4.86
C ASN A 175 -8.92 23.32 -5.08
N SER A 176 -9.78 24.12 -5.71
CA SER A 176 -11.06 23.60 -6.21
C SER A 176 -10.82 22.70 -7.42
N GLU A 177 -11.25 21.45 -7.32
CA GLU A 177 -11.43 20.60 -8.50
C GLU A 177 -12.42 21.27 -9.45
N ASN A 178 -12.05 21.39 -10.72
CA ASN A 178 -13.06 21.66 -11.73
C ASN A 178 -13.92 20.38 -11.94
N ILE A 179 -15.12 20.53 -12.49
CA ILE A 179 -16.06 19.41 -12.66
C ILE A 179 -15.44 18.27 -13.49
N VAL A 180 -14.59 18.59 -14.47
CA VAL A 180 -13.92 17.58 -15.30
C VAL A 180 -12.91 16.79 -14.46
N GLU A 181 -12.06 17.47 -13.69
CA GLU A 181 -11.09 16.82 -12.80
C GLU A 181 -11.78 15.86 -11.83
N LYS A 182 -12.86 16.31 -11.20
CA LYS A 182 -13.63 15.51 -10.24
C LYS A 182 -14.15 14.18 -10.80
N PHE A 183 -14.44 14.11 -12.10
CA PHE A 183 -15.03 12.92 -12.73
C PHE A 183 -14.05 12.14 -13.63
N VAL A 184 -12.87 12.70 -13.91
CA VAL A 184 -11.90 12.13 -14.85
C VAL A 184 -10.63 11.68 -14.12
N ILE A 185 -10.16 12.45 -13.14
CA ILE A 185 -8.90 12.19 -12.46
C ILE A 185 -9.11 11.18 -11.33
N THR A 186 -8.27 10.15 -11.30
CA THR A 186 -8.33 9.07 -10.30
C THR A 186 -7.05 8.96 -9.49
N GLN A 187 -5.96 9.60 -9.94
CA GLN A 187 -4.64 9.54 -9.30
C GLN A 187 -4.07 10.95 -9.08
N ASP A 188 -3.38 11.17 -7.97
CA ASP A 188 -2.77 12.47 -7.61
C ASP A 188 -1.24 12.52 -7.86
N VAL A 189 -0.71 11.45 -8.46
CA VAL A 189 0.70 11.23 -8.81
C VAL A 189 0.82 10.53 -10.17
N ASP A 190 1.92 10.74 -10.87
CA ASP A 190 2.20 10.08 -12.15
C ASP A 190 2.48 8.57 -12.00
N VAL A 191 2.50 7.84 -13.12
CA VAL A 191 2.67 6.38 -13.12
C VAL A 191 4.02 5.94 -12.55
N LEU A 192 5.09 6.71 -12.75
CA LEU A 192 6.40 6.37 -12.20
C LEU A 192 6.39 6.48 -10.67
N ALA A 193 5.82 7.55 -10.13
CA ALA A 193 5.65 7.71 -8.70
C ALA A 193 4.76 6.59 -8.11
N GLN A 194 3.64 6.24 -8.75
CA GLN A 194 2.79 5.10 -8.31
C GLN A 194 3.61 3.81 -8.16
N LEU A 195 4.44 3.49 -9.15
CA LEU A 195 5.31 2.30 -9.12
C LEU A 195 6.35 2.38 -7.99
N ILE A 196 6.96 3.55 -7.78
CA ILE A 196 7.92 3.75 -6.68
C ILE A 196 7.24 3.63 -5.31
N TYR A 197 5.99 4.09 -5.17
CA TYR A 197 5.19 3.90 -3.95
C TYR A 197 4.76 2.44 -3.72
N GLY A 198 4.92 1.56 -4.70
CA GLY A 198 4.72 0.11 -4.54
C GLY A 198 3.61 -0.50 -5.39
N VAL A 199 2.93 0.28 -6.24
CA VAL A 199 1.93 -0.21 -7.19
C VAL A 199 2.58 -1.19 -8.18
N ARG A 200 1.90 -2.29 -8.50
CA ARG A 200 2.37 -3.31 -9.45
C ARG A 200 1.33 -3.72 -10.49
N TYR A 201 0.09 -3.27 -10.35
CA TYR A 201 -0.96 -3.45 -11.34
C TYR A 201 -1.44 -2.09 -11.84
N LEU A 202 -1.32 -1.85 -13.14
CA LEU A 202 -1.73 -0.60 -13.78
C LEU A 202 -2.90 -0.86 -14.73
N ASP A 203 -4.03 -0.22 -14.47
CA ASP A 203 -5.19 -0.16 -15.39
C ASP A 203 -4.98 0.97 -16.40
N ILE A 204 -4.69 0.62 -17.66
CA ILE A 204 -4.36 1.56 -18.73
C ILE A 204 -5.42 1.50 -19.84
N ARG A 205 -6.17 2.58 -19.99
CA ARG A 205 -7.20 2.73 -21.02
C ARG A 205 -6.70 3.56 -22.18
N VAL A 206 -6.81 3.03 -23.40
CA VAL A 206 -6.10 3.58 -24.56
C VAL A 206 -7.07 4.17 -25.58
N GLY A 207 -6.84 5.42 -25.96
CA GLY A 207 -7.54 6.12 -27.03
C GLY A 207 -6.67 6.32 -28.28
N HIS A 208 -7.25 6.12 -29.45
CA HIS A 208 -6.62 6.37 -30.75
C HIS A 208 -7.11 7.67 -31.40
N TYR A 209 -6.19 8.58 -31.72
CA TYR A 209 -6.45 9.93 -32.24
C TYR A 209 -5.59 10.22 -33.48
N PRO A 210 -5.98 9.72 -34.67
CA PRO A 210 -5.13 9.71 -35.87
C PRO A 210 -4.76 11.10 -36.40
N ASN A 211 -5.53 12.13 -36.06
CA ASN A 211 -5.35 13.51 -36.55
C ASN A 211 -4.58 14.41 -35.56
N THR A 212 -3.76 13.83 -34.67
CA THR A 212 -2.99 14.58 -33.68
C THR A 212 -1.52 14.16 -33.67
N ASN A 213 -0.62 15.02 -33.16
CA ASN A 213 0.83 14.74 -33.12
C ASN A 213 1.19 13.45 -32.37
N SER A 214 0.39 13.08 -31.36
CA SER A 214 0.50 11.81 -30.65
C SER A 214 -0.75 11.00 -30.92
N ILE A 215 -0.62 9.90 -31.66
CA ILE A 215 -1.78 9.09 -32.08
C ILE A 215 -2.39 8.24 -30.96
N TRP A 216 -1.61 7.93 -29.92
CA TRP A 216 -2.03 7.09 -28.78
C TRP A 216 -2.01 7.90 -27.49
N TRP A 217 -3.12 7.86 -26.78
CA TRP A 217 -3.31 8.54 -25.49
C TRP A 217 -3.81 7.56 -24.45
N ALA A 218 -3.39 7.77 -23.21
CA ALA A 218 -4.12 7.24 -22.07
C ALA A 218 -5.34 8.13 -21.79
N ASN A 219 -6.47 7.48 -21.51
CA ASN A 219 -7.76 8.11 -21.41
C ASN A 219 -8.47 7.74 -20.10
N HIS A 220 -9.46 8.55 -19.73
CA HIS A 220 -10.55 8.12 -18.86
C HIS A 220 -11.87 8.42 -19.58
N GLY A 221 -12.51 7.37 -20.09
CA GLY A 221 -13.58 7.50 -21.08
C GLY A 221 -13.11 8.26 -22.33
N VAL A 222 -13.88 9.25 -22.78
CA VAL A 222 -13.53 10.04 -24.00
C VAL A 222 -12.48 11.12 -23.77
N PHE A 223 -12.07 11.36 -22.52
CA PHE A 223 -11.13 12.41 -22.16
C PHE A 223 -9.69 11.93 -22.30
N LYS A 224 -8.88 12.69 -23.05
CA LYS A 224 -7.43 12.50 -23.15
C LYS A 224 -6.76 12.98 -21.87
N SER A 225 -6.01 12.10 -21.22
CA SER A 225 -5.19 12.45 -20.07
C SER A 225 -3.76 12.78 -20.51
N VAL A 226 -2.97 11.75 -20.84
CA VAL A 226 -1.55 11.89 -21.18
C VAL A 226 -1.17 11.07 -22.41
N PRO A 227 -0.15 11.47 -23.19
CA PRO A 227 0.35 10.66 -24.30
C PRO A 227 0.78 9.28 -23.81
N MET A 228 0.38 8.22 -24.51
CA MET A 228 0.69 6.84 -24.13
C MET A 228 2.20 6.58 -24.06
N GLN A 229 2.97 7.26 -24.91
CA GLN A 229 4.44 7.18 -24.89
C GLN A 229 5.02 7.60 -23.53
N ASN A 230 4.42 8.58 -22.85
CA ASN A 230 4.88 9.02 -21.53
C ASN A 230 4.71 7.90 -20.50
N VAL A 231 3.55 7.24 -20.51
CA VAL A 231 3.24 6.10 -19.63
C VAL A 231 4.23 4.96 -19.86
N VAL A 232 4.46 4.58 -21.12
CA VAL A 232 5.42 3.52 -21.48
C VAL A 232 6.84 3.89 -21.03
N ASN A 233 7.27 5.13 -21.22
CA ASN A 233 8.59 5.60 -20.79
C ASN A 233 8.74 5.57 -19.26
N GLN A 234 7.70 5.94 -18.51
CA GLN A 234 7.68 5.87 -17.05
C GLN A 234 7.80 4.43 -16.55
N VAL A 235 7.03 3.49 -17.11
CA VAL A 235 7.13 2.06 -16.77
C VAL A 235 8.50 1.50 -17.12
N LYS A 236 9.02 1.81 -18.32
CA LYS A 236 10.37 1.41 -18.73
C LYS A 236 11.43 1.93 -17.76
N THR A 237 11.36 3.22 -17.39
CA THR A 237 12.29 3.82 -16.43
C THR A 237 12.29 3.06 -15.10
N PHE A 238 11.12 2.65 -14.61
CA PHE A 238 11.02 1.86 -13.38
C PHE A 238 11.65 0.46 -13.53
N LEU A 239 11.34 -0.25 -14.62
CA LEU A 239 11.87 -1.59 -14.87
C LEU A 239 13.37 -1.61 -15.15
N ASP A 240 13.91 -0.56 -15.79
CA ASP A 240 15.35 -0.42 -16.05
C ASP A 240 16.16 -0.18 -14.74
N ASN A 241 15.49 0.25 -13.66
CA ASN A 241 16.12 0.57 -12.37
C ASN A 241 15.75 -0.41 -11.23
N THR A 242 14.93 -1.42 -11.48
CA THR A 242 14.45 -2.36 -10.46
C THR A 242 14.39 -3.79 -10.98
N ASN A 243 14.28 -4.77 -10.08
CA ASN A 243 14.06 -6.19 -10.43
C ASN A 243 12.61 -6.61 -10.17
N GLU A 244 11.67 -5.73 -10.47
CA GLU A 244 10.24 -5.91 -10.18
C GLU A 244 9.46 -6.39 -11.40
N ILE A 245 8.21 -6.82 -11.16
CA ILE A 245 7.26 -7.20 -12.20
C ILE A 245 6.12 -6.20 -12.19
N VAL A 246 5.80 -5.61 -13.33
CA VAL A 246 4.65 -4.72 -13.50
C VAL A 246 3.62 -5.41 -14.40
N ILE A 247 2.39 -5.53 -13.90
CA ILE A 247 1.24 -5.92 -14.71
C ILE A 247 0.70 -4.67 -15.38
N PHE A 248 0.91 -4.59 -16.69
CA PHE A 248 0.45 -3.51 -17.55
C PHE A 248 -0.83 -3.96 -18.24
N ASP A 249 -1.97 -3.66 -17.63
CA ASP A 249 -3.28 -4.08 -18.12
C ASP A 249 -3.81 -3.05 -19.12
N ILE A 250 -3.86 -3.42 -20.39
CA ILE A 250 -4.51 -2.62 -21.42
C ILE A 250 -5.94 -3.11 -21.53
N GLN A 251 -6.84 -2.37 -20.92
CA GLN A 251 -8.26 -2.66 -20.96
C GLN A 251 -9.03 -1.41 -21.33
N GLU A 252 -10.20 -1.62 -21.93
CA GLU A 252 -11.04 -0.56 -22.47
C GLU A 252 -10.37 0.30 -23.56
N PHE A 253 -11.15 0.53 -24.61
CA PHE A 253 -10.72 1.23 -25.80
C PHE A 253 -11.72 2.34 -26.11
N PRO A 254 -11.80 3.37 -25.24
CA PRO A 254 -12.96 4.26 -25.20
C PRO A 254 -13.06 5.20 -26.41
N VAL A 255 -11.95 5.39 -27.15
CA VAL A 255 -11.90 6.23 -28.35
C VAL A 255 -11.07 5.56 -29.44
N GLY A 256 -11.62 5.54 -30.65
CA GLY A 256 -11.02 4.89 -31.81
C GLY A 256 -11.82 3.65 -32.20
N ASN A 257 -12.09 3.49 -33.50
CA ASN A 257 -12.62 2.23 -34.01
C ASN A 257 -11.47 1.23 -34.04
N PHE A 258 -11.49 0.28 -33.11
CA PHE A 258 -10.67 -0.93 -33.21
C PHE A 258 -11.47 -1.90 -34.09
N PRO A 259 -11.00 -2.21 -35.31
CA PRO A 259 -11.67 -3.19 -36.18
C PRO A 259 -11.70 -4.59 -35.54
#